data_AF-A0A6P5H260-F1
#
_entry.id   AF-A0A6P5H260-F1
#
_cell.length_a   1.000
_cell.length_b   1.000
_cell.length_c   1.000
_cell.angle_alpha   90.00
_cell.angle_beta   90.00
_cell.angle_gamma   90.00
#
_symmetry.space_group_name_H-M   'P 1'
#
loop_
_entity.id
_entity.type
_entity.pdbx_description
1 polymer ?
#
loop_
_entity_poly.entity_id
_entity_poly.type
_entity_poly.pdbx_seq_one_letter_code
_entity_poly.pdbx_strand_id
1 'polypeptide(L)'
;MSMSLPPLSPHTPTSPSPSSRPPPSPRTPRPEITLTPPPSSSRNKKRRKSLRTALRSLFRSLPIFTPAAACRFPSVGAALASHPGRADGHIHGASRTTGTLFGHRKARITLAIQDSPGTVPLLLLELATPTGKFMQEMGSGEHIRIALECEKVAEHKKSTTTTTTERRRQLLEEPLWTAYVNGRKIGYAVRREPTEDDLTVMQLLHTVSVGAGVLPSDVVMDPATAGDGDLAYMRAHFDRVVGSRDSESFYMLNPDGTTGPELSIFFIRI
;
A
#
# COMPACT_ATOMS: atom_id res chain seq x y z
N MET A 1 -69.65 44.43 45.24
CA MET A 1 -68.28 44.97 45.29
C MET A 1 -67.33 43.83 44.95
N SER A 2 -66.92 43.74 43.68
CA SER A 2 -66.06 42.67 43.17
C SER A 2 -64.60 43.08 43.41
N MET A 3 -63.85 42.27 44.16
CA MET A 3 -62.42 42.50 44.46
C MET A 3 -61.58 41.84 43.37
N SER A 4 -60.84 42.65 42.62
CA SER A 4 -59.90 42.21 41.58
C SER A 4 -58.54 41.87 42.21
N LEU A 5 -58.06 40.64 42.02
CA LEU A 5 -56.70 40.20 42.38
C LEU A 5 -55.68 40.71 41.34
N PRO A 6 -54.45 41.10 41.74
CA PRO A 6 -53.40 41.48 40.81
C PRO A 6 -52.72 40.25 40.17
N PRO A 7 -52.15 40.37 38.96
CA PRO A 7 -51.49 39.25 38.27
C PRO A 7 -50.10 38.96 38.85
N LEU A 8 -49.77 37.67 39.01
CA LEU A 8 -48.43 37.20 39.37
C LEU A 8 -47.41 37.46 38.25
N SER A 9 -46.22 37.93 38.63
CA SER A 9 -45.06 38.09 37.73
C SER A 9 -44.45 36.73 37.33
N PRO A 10 -43.91 36.58 36.10
CA PRO A 10 -43.28 35.35 35.68
C PRO A 10 -41.86 35.19 36.27
N HIS A 11 -41.59 34.02 36.84
CA HIS A 11 -40.27 33.62 37.32
C HIS A 11 -39.31 33.37 36.15
N THR A 12 -38.12 33.96 36.21
CA THR A 12 -37.00 33.70 35.30
C THR A 12 -36.31 32.39 35.70
N PRO A 13 -36.03 31.44 34.79
CA PRO A 13 -35.26 30.25 35.14
C PRO A 13 -33.77 30.59 35.31
N THR A 14 -33.23 30.21 36.46
CA THR A 14 -31.81 30.32 36.81
C THR A 14 -30.96 29.42 35.90
N SER A 15 -29.93 30.00 35.30
CA SER A 15 -28.94 29.32 34.46
C SER A 15 -28.15 28.25 35.25
N PRO A 16 -27.96 27.02 34.75
CA PRO A 16 -27.13 26.04 35.44
C PRO A 16 -25.65 26.42 35.33
N SER A 17 -24.97 26.41 36.48
CA SER A 17 -23.52 26.59 36.61
C SER A 17 -22.75 25.54 35.81
N PRO A 18 -21.56 25.86 35.24
CA PRO A 18 -20.75 24.88 34.52
C PRO A 18 -20.17 23.87 35.51
N SER A 19 -20.73 22.66 35.52
CA SER A 19 -20.17 21.53 36.26
C SER A 19 -18.82 21.12 35.67
N SER A 20 -17.89 20.84 36.59
CA SER A 20 -16.49 20.54 36.36
C SER A 20 -16.26 19.41 35.34
N ARG A 21 -15.49 19.73 34.30
CA ARG A 21 -14.94 18.74 33.37
C ARG A 21 -14.08 17.75 34.16
N PRO A 22 -14.24 16.42 34.00
CA PRO A 22 -13.37 15.46 34.67
C PRO A 22 -11.92 15.66 34.23
N PRO A 23 -10.93 15.37 35.10
CA PRO A 23 -9.52 15.50 34.74
C PRO A 23 -9.19 14.58 33.56
N PRO A 24 -8.32 15.00 32.63
CA PRO A 24 -7.92 14.16 31.51
C PRO A 24 -7.23 12.89 32.05
N SER A 25 -7.66 11.73 31.55
CA SER A 25 -7.04 10.44 31.86
C SER A 25 -5.53 10.49 31.59
N PRO A 26 -4.70 9.80 32.40
CA PRO A 26 -3.26 9.77 32.20
C PRO A 26 -2.93 9.21 30.81
N ARG A 27 -2.07 9.92 30.07
CA ARG A 27 -1.66 9.59 28.70
C ARG A 27 -0.88 8.28 28.69
N THR A 28 -1.23 7.39 27.75
CA THR A 28 -0.38 6.26 27.40
C THR A 28 0.85 6.81 26.66
N PRO A 29 2.09 6.54 27.11
CA PRO A 29 3.28 7.07 26.47
C PRO A 29 3.46 6.48 25.06
N ARG A 30 3.82 7.35 24.11
CA ARG A 30 4.12 6.96 22.73
C ARG A 30 5.34 6.01 22.72
N PRO A 31 5.33 4.92 21.93
CA PRO A 31 6.47 4.03 21.84
C PRO A 31 7.66 4.71 21.17
N GLU A 32 8.87 4.35 21.61
CA GLU A 32 10.11 4.76 20.96
C GLU A 32 10.23 4.11 19.57
N ILE A 33 10.58 4.90 18.55
CA ILE A 33 10.73 4.40 17.18
C ILE A 33 12.07 3.66 17.05
N THR A 34 12.00 2.36 16.80
CA THR A 34 13.13 1.44 16.63
C THR A 34 13.23 0.89 15.19
N LEU A 35 12.46 1.47 14.27
CA LEU A 35 12.39 1.04 12.87
C LEU A 35 13.73 1.27 12.15
N THR A 36 14.20 0.25 11.44
CA THR A 36 15.47 0.32 10.69
C THR A 36 15.24 0.90 9.28
N PRO A 37 16.24 1.56 8.67
CA PRO A 37 16.16 1.90 7.25
C PRO A 37 16.02 0.64 6.38
N PRO A 38 15.35 0.72 5.22
CA PRO A 38 15.32 -0.40 4.27
C PRO A 38 16.74 -0.76 3.83
N PRO A 39 17.06 -2.04 3.60
CA PRO A 39 18.36 -2.46 3.12
C PRO A 39 18.69 -1.76 1.80
N SER A 40 19.69 -0.87 1.82
CA SER A 40 20.19 -0.25 0.60
C SER A 40 20.69 -1.35 -0.34
N SER A 41 20.07 -1.51 -1.50
CA SER A 41 20.57 -2.42 -2.54
C SER A 41 21.78 -1.81 -3.24
N SER A 42 22.85 -1.49 -2.49
CA SER A 42 24.16 -1.22 -3.07
C SER A 42 24.78 -2.55 -3.51
N ARG A 43 24.18 -3.15 -4.56
CA ARG A 43 24.79 -4.26 -5.27
C ARG A 43 25.97 -3.69 -6.06
N ASN A 44 27.10 -3.58 -5.36
CA ASN A 44 28.36 -3.08 -5.86
C ASN A 44 28.81 -4.03 -6.98
N LYS A 45 28.39 -3.75 -8.22
CA LYS A 45 28.84 -4.48 -9.41
C LYS A 45 30.31 -4.13 -9.61
N LYS A 46 31.21 -4.88 -8.96
CA LYS A 46 32.60 -4.96 -9.37
C LYS A 46 32.61 -5.38 -10.84
N ARG A 47 32.90 -4.43 -11.73
CA ARG A 47 33.14 -4.64 -13.16
C ARG A 47 34.29 -5.64 -13.30
N ARG A 48 33.98 -6.92 -13.45
CA ARG A 48 34.94 -7.87 -14.03
C ARG A 48 34.94 -7.60 -15.53
N LYS A 49 35.98 -6.90 -16.01
CA LYS A 49 36.27 -6.77 -17.44
C LYS A 49 36.61 -8.18 -17.95
N SER A 50 35.68 -8.82 -18.65
CA SER A 50 35.98 -10.02 -19.45
C SER A 50 36.09 -9.59 -20.90
N LEU A 51 37.21 -9.96 -21.52
CA LEU A 51 37.56 -9.64 -22.89
C LEU A 51 36.50 -10.15 -23.88
N ARG A 52 36.37 -9.38 -24.97
CA ARG A 52 35.63 -9.71 -26.18
C ARG A 52 36.32 -10.87 -26.90
N THR A 53 35.55 -11.85 -27.36
CA THR A 53 35.96 -12.70 -28.48
C THR A 53 34.82 -12.72 -29.48
N ALA A 54 35.09 -12.14 -30.65
CA ALA A 54 34.22 -12.15 -31.80
C ALA A 54 34.44 -13.45 -32.58
N LEU A 55 33.38 -14.20 -32.82
CA LEU A 55 33.35 -15.22 -33.87
C LEU A 55 32.22 -14.86 -34.83
N ARG A 56 32.64 -14.23 -35.92
CA ARG A 56 31.91 -14.20 -37.18
C ARG A 56 32.13 -15.55 -37.86
N SER A 57 31.10 -16.12 -38.48
CA SER A 57 31.15 -16.60 -39.88
C SER A 57 30.03 -17.62 -40.19
N LEU A 58 29.19 -17.22 -41.14
CA LEU A 58 28.66 -17.97 -42.30
C LEU A 58 28.13 -19.40 -42.11
N PHE A 59 26.82 -19.58 -42.28
CA PHE A 59 26.27 -20.55 -43.25
C PHE A 59 24.95 -20.03 -43.86
N ARG A 60 25.04 -19.67 -45.15
CA ARG A 60 23.96 -19.75 -46.17
C ARG A 60 23.62 -21.25 -46.34
N SER A 61 22.44 -21.78 -46.68
CA SER A 61 21.26 -21.31 -47.44
C SER A 61 20.20 -22.43 -47.50
N LEU A 62 18.91 -22.08 -47.30
CA LEU A 62 17.64 -22.58 -47.93
C LEU A 62 17.19 -24.06 -47.76
N PRO A 63 15.88 -24.42 -47.93
CA PRO A 63 14.76 -23.64 -48.48
C PRO A 63 13.41 -23.65 -47.70
N ILE A 64 12.49 -22.90 -48.30
CA ILE A 64 11.09 -22.51 -48.02
C ILE A 64 10.13 -23.70 -47.87
N PHE A 65 9.22 -23.64 -46.88
CA PHE A 65 7.77 -23.94 -46.99
C PHE A 65 7.02 -23.36 -45.77
N THR A 66 6.08 -22.44 -46.02
CA THR A 66 4.94 -22.08 -45.14
C THR A 66 3.68 -22.77 -45.72
N PRO A 67 2.48 -22.79 -45.08
CA PRO A 67 2.01 -22.10 -43.86
C PRO A 67 1.11 -22.96 -42.91
N ALA A 68 0.59 -22.29 -41.87
CA ALA A 68 -0.64 -22.58 -41.11
C ALA A 68 -0.63 -23.70 -40.05
N ALA A 69 -0.71 -23.31 -38.77
CA ALA A 69 -1.87 -23.58 -37.91
C ALA A 69 -1.59 -23.22 -36.43
N ALA A 70 -2.48 -22.40 -35.87
CA ALA A 70 -2.85 -22.31 -34.47
C ALA A 70 -1.74 -22.12 -33.41
N CYS A 71 -1.59 -20.87 -32.99
CA CYS A 71 -1.13 -20.53 -31.64
C CYS A 71 -2.03 -21.21 -30.61
N ARG A 72 -1.60 -22.35 -30.05
CA ARG A 72 -2.13 -22.87 -28.79
C ARG A 72 -1.17 -22.49 -27.68
N PHE A 73 -1.60 -21.56 -26.85
CA PHE A 73 -1.04 -21.33 -25.52
C PHE A 73 -0.96 -22.68 -24.80
N PRO A 74 0.17 -23.05 -24.17
CA PRO A 74 0.16 -24.19 -23.29
C PRO A 74 -0.73 -23.85 -22.09
N SER A 75 -1.94 -24.42 -22.10
CA SER A 75 -2.69 -24.73 -20.91
C SER A 75 -1.77 -25.51 -19.99
N VAL A 76 -1.35 -24.88 -18.88
CA VAL A 76 -0.61 -25.53 -17.81
C VAL A 76 -1.55 -26.54 -17.17
N GLY A 77 -1.53 -27.75 -17.71
CA GLY A 77 -2.18 -28.92 -17.13
C GLY A 77 -1.48 -29.26 -15.83
N ALA A 78 -2.28 -29.37 -14.78
CA ALA A 78 -1.91 -29.92 -13.49
C ALA A 78 -1.25 -31.29 -13.68
N ALA A 79 0.06 -31.35 -13.44
CA ALA A 79 0.76 -32.60 -13.14
C ALA A 79 0.99 -32.64 -11.63
N LEU A 80 0.22 -33.50 -10.98
CA LEU A 80 0.38 -33.91 -9.59
C LEU A 80 1.80 -34.46 -9.38
N ALA A 81 2.61 -33.71 -8.61
CA ALA A 81 3.75 -34.25 -7.90
C ALA A 81 3.59 -33.87 -6.43
N SER A 82 3.08 -34.82 -5.66
CA SER A 82 2.90 -34.73 -4.22
C SER A 82 4.26 -34.64 -3.51
N HIS A 83 4.58 -33.46 -2.99
CA HIS A 83 5.53 -33.27 -1.90
C HIS A 83 4.78 -32.61 -0.73
N PRO A 84 4.84 -33.15 0.50
CA PRO A 84 4.26 -32.51 1.68
C PRO A 84 5.25 -31.50 2.22
N GLY A 85 5.46 -30.42 1.48
CA GLY A 85 6.15 -29.23 1.93
C GLY A 85 5.27 -28.07 1.52
N ARG A 86 4.65 -27.39 2.50
CA ARG A 86 3.74 -26.24 2.32
C ARG A 86 4.11 -25.46 1.06
N ALA A 87 3.26 -25.53 0.03
CA ALA A 87 3.27 -24.56 -1.05
C ALA A 87 2.79 -23.24 -0.43
N ASP A 88 3.68 -22.58 0.33
CA ASP A 88 3.61 -21.16 0.59
C ASP A 88 3.40 -20.55 -0.81
N GLY A 89 2.25 -19.92 -1.07
CA GLY A 89 1.76 -19.53 -2.40
C GLY A 89 2.60 -18.45 -3.09
N HIS A 90 3.91 -18.53 -2.91
CA HIS A 90 4.96 -17.65 -3.31
C HIS A 90 5.31 -17.86 -4.79
N ILE A 91 5.29 -16.76 -5.54
CA ILE A 91 5.67 -16.69 -6.93
C ILE A 91 7.19 -16.81 -7.02
N HIS A 92 7.67 -17.83 -7.73
CA HIS A 92 9.10 -18.02 -7.96
C HIS A 92 9.77 -16.77 -8.54
N GLY A 93 10.79 -16.25 -7.84
CA GLY A 93 11.53 -15.05 -8.26
C GLY A 93 10.91 -13.73 -7.80
N ALA A 94 9.74 -13.74 -7.16
CA ALA A 94 9.21 -12.56 -6.49
C ALA A 94 10.02 -12.25 -5.22
N SER A 95 10.11 -10.97 -4.86
CA SER A 95 10.65 -10.56 -3.56
C SER A 95 9.51 -10.47 -2.55
N ARG A 96 9.71 -10.93 -1.33
CA ARG A 96 8.71 -10.80 -0.27
C ARG A 96 8.78 -9.41 0.36
N THR A 97 7.64 -8.74 0.48
CA THR A 97 7.50 -7.45 1.19
C THR A 97 6.37 -7.54 2.22
N THR A 98 6.26 -6.52 3.07
CA THR A 98 5.15 -6.37 4.02
C THR A 98 4.28 -5.19 3.59
N GLY A 99 2.99 -5.42 3.43
CA GLY A 99 2.01 -4.38 3.15
C GLY A 99 1.10 -4.16 4.35
N THR A 100 0.86 -2.90 4.71
CA THR A 100 -0.08 -2.51 5.77
C THR A 100 -1.09 -1.52 5.23
N LEU A 101 -2.36 -1.87 5.29
CA LEU A 101 -3.49 -1.00 5.02
C LEU A 101 -4.04 -0.50 6.33
N PHE A 102 -4.13 0.82 6.54
CA PHE A 102 -4.57 1.37 7.82
C PHE A 102 -5.23 2.74 7.69
N GLY A 103 -6.03 3.09 8.69
CA GLY A 103 -6.66 4.40 8.79
C GLY A 103 -7.88 4.40 9.70
N HIS A 104 -8.37 5.59 10.02
CA HIS A 104 -9.65 5.75 10.70
C HIS A 104 -10.81 5.40 9.77
N ARG A 105 -11.89 4.89 10.35
CA ARG A 105 -13.04 4.35 9.60
C ARG A 105 -13.60 5.32 8.55
N LYS A 106 -13.66 6.61 8.88
CA LYS A 106 -14.20 7.68 8.01
C LYS A 106 -13.12 8.39 7.19
N ALA A 107 -11.86 8.28 7.59
CA ALA A 107 -10.73 8.85 6.86
C ALA A 107 -10.36 8.00 5.63
N ARG A 108 -9.53 8.58 4.77
CA ARG A 108 -8.91 7.92 3.62
C ARG A 108 -7.98 6.79 4.08
N ILE A 109 -7.96 5.70 3.32
CA ILE A 109 -7.09 4.57 3.61
C ILE A 109 -5.65 4.86 3.18
N THR A 110 -4.71 4.50 4.04
CA THR A 110 -3.27 4.55 3.76
C THR A 110 -2.73 3.15 3.53
N LEU A 111 -1.96 2.98 2.45
CA LEU A 111 -1.16 1.80 2.16
C LEU A 111 0.31 2.10 2.46
N ALA A 112 0.91 1.35 3.39
CA ALA A 112 2.35 1.28 3.61
C ALA A 112 2.94 0.02 2.99
N ILE A 113 4.07 0.15 2.31
CA ILE A 113 4.88 -0.99 1.85
C ILE A 113 6.25 -0.90 2.54
N GLN A 114 6.64 -1.97 3.22
CA GLN A 114 7.94 -2.12 3.89
C GLN A 114 8.67 -3.32 3.29
N ASP A 115 10.00 -3.32 3.31
CA ASP A 115 10.77 -4.54 2.98
C ASP A 115 10.49 -5.64 4.01
N SER A 116 10.39 -5.27 5.28
CA SER A 116 10.02 -6.17 6.38
C SER A 116 9.24 -5.41 7.47
N PRO A 117 8.53 -6.10 8.38
CA PRO A 117 7.68 -5.43 9.38
C PRO A 117 8.38 -4.38 10.25
N GLY A 118 9.70 -4.51 10.46
CA GLY A 118 10.51 -3.62 11.30
C GLY A 118 11.26 -2.51 10.56
N THR A 119 11.10 -2.38 9.24
CA THR A 119 11.76 -1.30 8.48
C THR A 119 10.86 -0.08 8.32
N VAL A 120 11.41 1.12 8.16
CA VAL A 120 10.59 2.27 7.74
C VAL A 120 9.92 2.00 6.37
N PRO A 121 8.71 2.55 6.09
CA PRO A 121 8.03 2.32 4.82
C PRO A 121 8.84 2.82 3.62
N LEU A 122 8.95 1.98 2.59
CA LEU A 122 9.46 2.34 1.27
C LEU A 122 8.49 3.24 0.50
N LEU A 123 7.19 3.02 0.72
CA LEU A 123 6.10 3.74 0.08
C LEU A 123 4.98 3.92 1.10
N LEU A 124 4.47 5.15 1.20
CA LEU A 124 3.18 5.47 1.80
C LEU A 124 2.30 6.12 0.75
N LEU A 125 1.11 5.56 0.59
CA LEU A 125 0.15 5.97 -0.41
C LEU A 125 -1.21 6.20 0.25
N GLU A 126 -1.76 7.40 0.08
CA GLU A 126 -3.09 7.74 0.57
C GLU A 126 -4.09 7.67 -0.59
N LEU A 127 -5.06 6.76 -0.50
CA LEU A 127 -6.07 6.53 -1.53
C LEU A 127 -7.33 7.34 -1.22
N ALA A 128 -8.04 7.80 -2.26
CA ALA A 128 -9.31 8.53 -2.10
C ALA A 128 -10.45 7.72 -1.43
N THR A 129 -10.27 6.41 -1.22
CA THR A 129 -11.28 5.53 -0.64
C THR A 129 -11.31 5.62 0.89
N PRO A 130 -12.49 5.76 1.53
CA PRO A 130 -12.62 5.65 2.97
C PRO A 130 -12.21 4.27 3.50
N THR A 131 -11.47 4.23 4.62
CA THR A 131 -10.94 2.98 5.20
C THR A 131 -12.04 1.98 5.51
N GLY A 132 -13.13 2.41 6.15
CA GLY A 132 -14.23 1.51 6.52
C GLY A 132 -14.88 0.84 5.30
N LYS A 133 -15.00 1.56 4.19
CA LYS A 133 -15.54 1.01 2.94
C LYS A 133 -14.58 -0.02 2.34
N PHE A 134 -13.30 0.31 2.27
CA PHE A 134 -12.29 -0.60 1.73
C PHE A 134 -12.18 -1.90 2.54
N MET A 135 -12.13 -1.79 3.87
CA MET A 135 -12.05 -2.98 4.75
C MET A 135 -13.31 -3.84 4.67
N GLN A 136 -14.48 -3.24 4.45
CA GLN A 136 -15.72 -3.98 4.22
C GLN A 136 -15.70 -4.74 2.89
N GLU A 137 -15.18 -4.11 1.81
CA GLU A 137 -14.99 -4.78 0.52
C GLU A 137 -14.05 -5.98 0.67
N MET A 138 -12.95 -5.83 1.43
CA MET A 138 -12.00 -6.92 1.73
C MET A 138 -12.70 -8.07 2.48
N GLY A 139 -13.50 -7.76 3.50
CA GLY A 139 -14.22 -8.75 4.30
C GLY A 139 -15.39 -9.44 3.59
N SER A 140 -15.75 -9.01 2.38
CA SER A 140 -16.82 -9.65 1.59
C SER A 140 -16.39 -10.96 0.92
N GLY A 141 -15.08 -11.26 0.91
CA GLY A 141 -14.50 -12.41 0.22
C GLY A 141 -14.35 -12.21 -1.29
N GLU A 142 -14.74 -11.04 -1.83
CA GLU A 142 -14.44 -10.68 -3.21
C GLU A 142 -12.96 -10.31 -3.37
N HIS A 143 -12.33 -10.85 -4.41
CA HIS A 143 -10.96 -10.49 -4.79
C HIS A 143 -10.84 -9.01 -5.19
N ILE A 144 -9.97 -8.27 -4.51
CA ILE A 144 -9.75 -6.84 -4.80
C ILE A 144 -8.53 -6.65 -5.70
N ARG A 145 -8.72 -5.92 -6.81
CA ARG A 145 -7.66 -5.51 -7.74
C ARG A 145 -7.53 -4.01 -7.75
N ILE A 146 -6.43 -3.49 -7.21
CA ILE A 146 -6.08 -2.08 -7.28
C ILE A 146 -5.14 -1.85 -8.46
N ALA A 147 -5.51 -1.01 -9.41
CA ALA A 147 -4.59 -0.51 -10.43
C ALA A 147 -4.28 0.96 -10.19
N LEU A 148 -2.99 1.30 -10.23
CA LEU A 148 -2.42 2.61 -9.98
C LEU A 148 -1.67 3.05 -11.23
N GLU A 149 -2.29 3.96 -11.98
CA GLU A 149 -1.81 4.41 -13.29
C GLU A 149 -1.23 5.81 -13.20
N CYS A 150 -0.02 6.01 -13.72
CA CYS A 150 0.58 7.32 -13.90
C CYS A 150 1.07 7.50 -15.34
N GLU A 151 1.07 8.73 -15.84
CA GLU A 151 1.53 9.00 -17.21
C GLU A 151 3.05 9.00 -17.31
N LYS A 152 3.55 8.49 -18.42
CA LYS A 152 4.93 8.67 -18.85
C LYS A 152 5.10 10.10 -19.32
N VAL A 153 5.82 10.90 -18.53
CA VAL A 153 6.28 12.21 -19.00
C VAL A 153 7.12 12.01 -20.27
N ALA A 154 6.64 12.54 -21.39
CA ALA A 154 7.40 12.54 -22.62
C ALA A 154 8.67 13.37 -22.39
N GLU A 155 9.83 12.74 -22.51
CA GLU A 155 11.12 13.43 -22.54
C GLU A 155 11.12 14.37 -23.75
N HIS A 156 10.64 15.61 -23.55
CA HIS A 156 10.71 16.63 -24.58
C HIS A 156 12.19 16.95 -24.81
N LYS A 157 12.71 16.39 -25.90
CA LYS A 157 13.97 16.71 -26.57
C LYS A 157 14.24 18.22 -26.51
N LYS A 158 15.05 18.69 -25.55
CA LYS A 158 15.86 19.93 -25.57
C LYS A 158 16.53 20.16 -24.20
N SER A 159 17.79 19.75 -24.07
CA SER A 159 18.87 20.73 -23.86
C SER A 159 20.22 20.06 -24.09
N THR A 160 20.97 20.70 -24.98
CA THR A 160 22.38 20.48 -25.22
C THR A 160 23.15 20.81 -23.94
N THR A 161 24.07 19.93 -23.55
CA THR A 161 25.11 20.16 -22.52
C THR A 161 24.67 20.10 -21.05
N THR A 162 24.50 18.89 -20.49
CA THR A 162 25.17 18.52 -19.22
C THR A 162 25.19 17.00 -19.00
N THR A 163 26.33 16.51 -18.53
CA THR A 163 26.66 15.12 -18.26
C THR A 163 25.94 14.58 -17.03
N THR A 164 24.71 14.08 -17.17
CA THR A 164 24.13 13.12 -16.23
C THR A 164 22.94 12.48 -16.91
N THR A 165 22.96 11.16 -17.07
CA THR A 165 21.76 10.37 -17.33
C THR A 165 20.68 10.83 -16.34
N GLU A 166 19.68 11.59 -16.78
CA GLU A 166 18.51 11.87 -15.95
C GLU A 166 17.95 10.51 -15.56
N ARG A 167 18.17 10.12 -14.29
CA ARG A 167 17.58 8.92 -13.74
C ARG A 167 16.09 9.19 -13.66
N ARG A 168 15.36 8.92 -14.75
CA ARG A 168 13.89 8.93 -14.72
C ARG A 168 13.43 8.13 -13.50
N ARG A 169 12.57 8.74 -12.69
CA ARG A 169 12.21 8.32 -11.33
C ARG A 169 11.78 6.86 -11.28
N GLN A 170 12.04 6.19 -10.15
CA GLN A 170 11.56 4.82 -9.97
C GLN A 170 10.02 4.80 -9.94
N LEU A 171 9.40 3.69 -10.34
CA LEU A 171 7.95 3.63 -10.45
C LEU A 171 7.24 3.95 -9.14
N LEU A 172 7.70 3.38 -8.03
CA LEU A 172 7.14 3.65 -6.69
C LEU A 172 7.49 5.04 -6.15
N GLU A 173 8.41 5.78 -6.80
CA GLU A 173 8.76 7.15 -6.40
C GLU A 173 7.84 8.20 -7.02
N GLU A 174 6.94 7.82 -7.93
CA GLU A 174 5.99 8.76 -8.54
C GLU A 174 5.12 9.42 -7.46
N PRO A 175 4.75 10.70 -7.63
CA PRO A 175 4.02 11.42 -6.59
C PRO A 175 2.51 11.11 -6.58
N LEU A 176 1.96 10.65 -7.71
CA LEU A 176 0.53 10.60 -7.95
C LEU A 176 0.19 9.50 -8.95
N TRP A 177 -0.88 8.76 -8.65
CA TRP A 177 -1.51 7.82 -9.57
C TRP A 177 -3.01 8.05 -9.62
N THR A 178 -3.61 7.77 -10.77
CA THR A 178 -5.05 7.49 -10.86
C THR A 178 -5.30 6.09 -10.34
N ALA A 179 -6.23 5.95 -9.40
CA ALA A 179 -6.52 4.68 -8.75
C ALA A 179 -7.82 4.08 -9.27
N TYR A 180 -7.79 2.77 -9.52
CA TYR A 180 -8.91 1.95 -9.93
C TYR A 180 -9.04 0.75 -9.01
N VAL A 181 -10.26 0.39 -8.64
CA VAL A 181 -10.58 -0.84 -7.90
C VAL A 181 -11.52 -1.67 -8.76
N ASN A 182 -11.14 -2.91 -9.06
CA ASN A 182 -11.90 -3.83 -9.92
C ASN A 182 -12.34 -3.17 -11.24
N GLY A 183 -11.45 -2.37 -11.84
CA GLY A 183 -11.66 -1.64 -13.09
C GLY A 183 -12.45 -0.33 -12.97
N ARG A 184 -12.96 0.02 -11.77
CA ARG A 184 -13.69 1.27 -11.54
C ARG A 184 -12.75 2.34 -10.99
N LYS A 185 -12.73 3.53 -11.60
CA LYS A 185 -11.95 4.67 -11.10
C LYS A 185 -12.47 5.10 -9.74
N ILE A 186 -11.62 5.08 -8.72
CA ILE A 186 -11.94 5.47 -7.34
C ILE A 186 -11.39 6.85 -6.95
N GLY A 187 -10.54 7.44 -7.78
CA GLY A 187 -9.95 8.75 -7.57
C GLY A 187 -8.45 8.73 -7.78
N TYR A 188 -7.72 9.38 -6.88
CA TYR A 188 -6.26 9.44 -6.90
C TYR A 188 -5.66 8.71 -5.71
N ALA A 189 -4.43 8.25 -5.89
CA ALA A 189 -3.58 7.78 -4.82
C ALA A 189 -2.33 8.67 -4.79
N VAL A 190 -2.06 9.28 -3.63
CA VAL A 190 -1.01 10.30 -3.48
C VAL A 190 0.11 9.74 -2.63
N ARG A 191 1.34 9.78 -3.16
CA ARG A 191 2.52 9.44 -2.37
C ARG A 191 2.80 10.56 -1.39
N ARG A 192 3.12 10.20 -0.15
CA ARG A 192 3.56 11.14 0.88
C ARG A 192 4.70 10.57 1.69
N GLU A 193 5.43 11.45 2.37
CA GLU A 193 6.44 11.05 3.34
C GLU A 193 5.77 10.57 4.65
N PRO A 194 6.37 9.63 5.39
CA PRO A 194 5.87 9.20 6.69
C PRO A 194 5.82 10.35 7.68
N THR A 195 4.68 10.52 8.34
CA THR A 195 4.55 11.38 9.52
C THR A 195 4.95 10.60 10.78
N GLU A 196 5.10 11.30 11.89
CA GLU A 196 5.34 10.68 13.19
C GLU A 196 4.26 9.65 13.56
N ASP A 197 2.99 9.94 13.22
CA ASP A 197 1.84 9.06 13.46
C ASP A 197 1.95 7.78 12.63
N ASP A 198 2.37 7.86 11.37
CA ASP A 198 2.62 6.67 10.56
C ASP A 198 3.75 5.82 11.14
N LEU A 199 4.86 6.46 11.55
CA LEU A 199 5.99 5.74 12.16
C LEU A 199 5.58 5.05 13.46
N THR A 200 4.64 5.64 14.20
CA THR A 200 4.09 5.05 15.42
C THR A 200 3.20 3.86 15.13
N VAL A 201 2.34 3.94 14.12
CA VAL A 201 1.59 2.77 13.64
C VAL A 201 2.55 1.66 13.23
N MET A 202 3.59 1.99 12.46
CA MET A 202 4.58 1.00 12.02
C MET A 202 5.34 0.38 13.21
N GLN A 203 5.69 1.18 14.23
CA GLN A 203 6.35 0.72 15.45
C GLN A 203 5.45 -0.19 16.30
N LEU A 204 4.17 0.18 16.49
CA LEU A 204 3.20 -0.65 17.21
C LEU A 204 3.00 -2.00 16.52
N LEU A 205 3.06 -2.02 15.19
CA LEU A 205 2.90 -3.24 14.42
C LEU A 205 4.20 -4.02 14.20
N HIS A 206 5.38 -3.57 14.67
CA HIS A 206 6.66 -4.17 14.27
C HIS A 206 6.79 -5.69 14.54
N THR A 207 6.12 -6.22 15.56
CA THR A 207 6.06 -7.66 15.87
C THR A 207 4.96 -8.41 15.10
N VAL A 208 4.04 -7.70 14.47
CA VAL A 208 2.93 -8.25 13.69
C VAL A 208 3.42 -8.49 12.26
N SER A 209 3.52 -9.75 11.87
CA SER A 209 3.86 -10.15 10.49
C SER A 209 2.64 -10.16 9.58
N VAL A 210 1.54 -10.77 10.02
CA VAL A 210 0.26 -10.88 9.31
C VAL A 210 -0.88 -10.77 10.32
N GLY A 211 -1.95 -10.05 9.99
CA GLY A 211 -3.14 -9.94 10.81
C GLY A 211 -3.94 -8.66 10.56
N ALA A 212 -5.13 -8.59 11.11
CA ALA A 212 -5.97 -7.40 11.11
C ALA A 212 -6.44 -7.07 12.52
N GLY A 213 -6.68 -5.80 12.80
CA GLY A 213 -7.11 -5.36 14.12
C GLY A 213 -7.36 -3.86 14.20
N VAL A 214 -7.48 -3.37 15.42
CA VAL A 214 -7.59 -1.94 15.72
C VAL A 214 -6.46 -1.52 16.65
N LEU A 215 -5.92 -0.33 16.43
CA LEU A 215 -4.93 0.30 17.30
C LEU A 215 -5.61 1.39 18.13
N PRO A 216 -5.24 1.51 19.42
CA PRO A 216 -5.76 2.57 20.28
C PRO A 216 -5.36 3.95 19.76
N SER A 217 -6.36 4.79 19.53
CA SER A 217 -6.18 6.13 18.95
C SER A 217 -5.44 7.09 19.87
N ASP A 218 -5.52 6.89 21.18
CA ASP A 218 -4.80 7.67 22.20
C ASP A 218 -3.28 7.47 22.17
N VAL A 219 -2.80 6.38 21.57
CA VAL A 219 -1.37 6.09 21.40
C VAL A 219 -0.84 6.64 20.07
N VAL A 220 -1.67 6.63 19.03
CA VAL A 220 -1.25 6.96 17.66
C VAL A 220 -1.32 8.46 17.37
N MET A 221 -2.31 9.17 17.92
CA MET A 221 -2.57 10.58 17.59
C MET A 221 -2.87 11.43 18.83
N ASP A 222 -2.71 12.75 18.70
CA ASP A 222 -3.01 13.67 19.79
C ASP A 222 -4.53 13.69 20.08
N PRO A 223 -4.97 13.68 21.36
CA PRO A 223 -6.38 13.79 21.73
C PRO A 223 -7.12 14.98 21.11
N ALA A 224 -6.43 16.05 20.72
CA ALA A 224 -7.03 17.19 20.01
C ALA A 224 -7.52 16.84 18.59
N THR A 225 -6.94 15.83 17.95
CA THR A 225 -7.34 15.30 16.64
C THR A 225 -8.07 13.95 16.73
N ALA A 226 -8.14 13.35 17.92
CA ALA A 226 -8.70 12.02 18.19
C ALA A 226 -10.23 11.89 18.05
N GLY A 227 -10.88 12.79 17.31
CA GLY A 227 -12.32 12.76 17.08
C GLY A 227 -12.81 11.65 16.13
N ASP A 228 -11.92 10.85 15.54
CA ASP A 228 -12.25 9.98 14.40
C ASP A 228 -12.36 8.47 14.70
N GLY A 229 -12.33 8.09 16.00
CA GLY A 229 -12.50 6.70 16.47
C GLY A 229 -11.20 5.87 16.41
N ASP A 230 -11.30 4.55 16.63
CA ASP A 230 -10.15 3.63 16.59
C ASP A 230 -9.54 3.50 15.19
N LEU A 231 -8.22 3.30 15.12
CA LEU A 231 -7.51 3.11 13.85
C LEU A 231 -7.52 1.63 13.46
N ALA A 232 -8.20 1.30 12.36
CA ALA A 232 -8.21 -0.05 11.83
C ALA A 232 -6.94 -0.32 11.01
N TYR A 233 -6.42 -1.54 11.06
CA TYR A 233 -5.32 -1.98 10.22
C TYR A 233 -5.50 -3.41 9.71
N MET A 234 -4.85 -3.69 8.59
CA MET A 234 -4.64 -5.02 8.05
C MET A 234 -3.21 -5.09 7.51
N ARG A 235 -2.46 -6.10 7.93
CA ARG A 235 -1.09 -6.35 7.51
C ARG A 235 -0.97 -7.75 6.94
N ALA A 236 -0.23 -7.86 5.84
CA ALA A 236 0.05 -9.13 5.19
C ALA A 236 1.41 -9.10 4.50
N HIS A 237 1.91 -10.29 4.16
CA HIS A 237 3.03 -10.41 3.24
C HIS A 237 2.55 -10.30 1.79
N PHE A 238 3.39 -9.73 0.95
CA PHE A 238 3.14 -9.60 -0.48
C PHE A 238 4.30 -10.15 -1.29
N ASP A 239 3.96 -10.75 -2.41
CA ASP A 239 4.90 -11.02 -3.48
C ASP A 239 5.00 -9.84 -4.41
N ARG A 240 6.15 -9.18 -4.32
CA ARG A 240 6.56 -8.09 -5.19
C ARG A 240 7.18 -8.66 -6.47
N VAL A 241 6.51 -8.44 -7.59
CA VAL A 241 6.94 -8.83 -8.94
C VAL A 241 7.23 -7.57 -9.75
N VAL A 242 8.49 -7.37 -10.11
CA VAL A 242 8.92 -6.28 -10.98
C VAL A 242 8.84 -6.77 -12.42
N GLY A 243 7.84 -6.31 -13.17
CA GLY A 243 7.68 -6.68 -14.59
C GLY A 243 8.64 -5.90 -15.48
N SER A 244 8.71 -4.58 -15.27
CA SER A 244 9.60 -3.68 -16.01
C SER A 244 9.91 -2.42 -15.20
N ARG A 245 10.60 -1.44 -15.81
CA ARG A 245 10.77 -0.12 -15.22
C ARG A 245 9.44 0.65 -15.03
N ASP A 246 8.44 0.29 -15.82
CA ASP A 246 7.16 0.95 -15.93
C ASP A 246 6.02 0.06 -15.37
N SER A 247 6.32 -1.11 -14.81
CA SER A 247 5.31 -2.00 -14.22
C SER A 247 5.82 -2.80 -13.01
N GLU A 248 5.06 -2.75 -11.93
CA GLU A 248 5.33 -3.49 -10.70
C GLU A 248 4.02 -4.00 -10.09
N SER A 249 4.03 -5.19 -9.51
CA SER A 249 2.83 -5.83 -8.96
C SER A 249 3.08 -6.41 -7.59
N PHE A 250 2.09 -6.32 -6.72
CA PHE A 250 2.09 -6.88 -5.37
C PHE A 250 0.91 -7.82 -5.22
N TYR A 251 1.17 -9.09 -4.89
CA TYR A 251 0.15 -10.10 -4.67
C TYR A 251 0.14 -10.48 -3.19
N MET A 252 -0.98 -10.27 -2.51
CA MET A 252 -1.11 -10.62 -1.10
C MET A 252 -0.98 -12.13 -0.92
N LEU A 253 -0.18 -12.56 0.06
CA LEU A 253 -0.03 -13.96 0.43
C LEU A 253 -1.07 -14.33 1.49
N ASN A 254 -1.84 -15.38 1.21
CA ASN A 254 -2.84 -15.87 2.16
C ASN A 254 -2.21 -16.93 3.07
N PRO A 255 -2.28 -16.79 4.41
CA PRO A 255 -1.78 -17.80 5.33
C PRO A 255 -2.59 -19.10 5.28
N ASP A 256 -3.86 -19.02 4.87
CA ASP A 256 -4.82 -20.12 4.89
C ASP A 256 -4.75 -21.03 3.64
N GLY A 257 -3.88 -20.69 2.67
CA GLY A 257 -3.66 -21.52 1.48
C GLY A 257 -4.85 -21.57 0.51
N THR A 258 -5.79 -20.63 0.59
CA THR A 258 -6.87 -20.45 -0.39
C THR A 258 -6.30 -20.10 -1.77
N THR A 259 -6.98 -20.56 -2.83
CA THR A 259 -6.47 -20.49 -4.21
C THR A 259 -6.53 -19.06 -4.77
N GLY A 260 -5.53 -18.25 -4.46
CA GLY A 260 -5.28 -16.94 -5.06
C GLY A 260 -5.22 -15.80 -4.03
N PRO A 261 -4.48 -14.71 -4.30
CA PRO A 261 -4.40 -13.56 -3.37
C PRO A 261 -5.80 -13.01 -3.08
N GLU A 262 -6.09 -12.42 -1.91
CA GLU A 262 -7.35 -11.66 -1.72
C GLU A 262 -7.24 -10.22 -2.25
N LEU A 263 -6.01 -9.70 -2.32
CA LEU A 263 -5.69 -8.36 -2.77
C LEU A 263 -4.50 -8.40 -3.75
N SER A 264 -4.66 -7.73 -4.88
CA SER A 264 -3.57 -7.50 -5.84
C SER A 264 -3.47 -6.02 -6.17
N ILE A 265 -2.23 -5.49 -6.21
CA ILE A 265 -1.96 -4.08 -6.46
C ILE A 265 -1.00 -3.98 -7.65
N PHE A 266 -1.37 -3.20 -8.66
CA PHE A 266 -0.62 -3.01 -9.89
C PHE A 266 -0.22 -1.56 -10.03
N PHE A 267 1.07 -1.27 -10.08
CA PHE A 267 1.60 0.03 -10.47
C PHE A 267 1.98 -0.03 -11.94
N ILE A 268 1.45 0.91 -12.73
CA ILE A 268 1.63 0.94 -14.18
C ILE A 268 1.92 2.39 -14.60
N ARG A 269 2.98 2.58 -15.37
CA ARG A 269 3.27 3.83 -16.05
C ARG A 269 2.92 3.68 -17.53
N ILE A 270 1.90 4.42 -17.98
CA ILE A 270 1.34 4.37 -19.35
C ILE A 270 1.88 5.49 -20.23
#